data_AF-A0A1B9YG31-F1
#
_entry.id   AF-A0A1B9YG31-F1
#
_cell.length_a   1.000
_cell.length_b   1.000
_cell.length_c   1.000
_cell.angle_alpha   90.00
_cell.angle_beta   90.00
_cell.angle_gamma   90.00
#
_symmetry.space_group_name_H-M   'P 1'
#
loop_
_entity.id
_entity.type
_entity.pdbx_description
1 polymer ?
#
loop_
_entity_poly.entity_id
_entity_poly.type
_entity_poly.pdbx_seq_one_letter_code
_entity_poly.pdbx_strand_id
1 'polypeptide(L)' 'MRSIAFADFLIGVGILFVLEGLMFAASPAWMRRAMKSALATPDNILRIVGIVSAVVGLLLIWFVRR' A
#
# COMPACT_ATOMS: atom_id res chain seq x y z
N MET A 1 -0.72 -28.16 9.09
CA MET A 1 -1.08 -26.99 8.27
C MET A 1 -0.75 -25.75 9.08
N ARG A 2 0.53 -25.42 9.24
CA ARG A 2 1.02 -24.59 10.35
C ARG A 2 1.69 -23.31 9.83
N SER A 3 1.22 -22.16 10.30
CA SER A 3 1.88 -20.85 10.37
C SER A 3 2.24 -20.04 9.12
N ILE A 4 2.17 -20.58 7.89
CA ILE A 4 2.70 -19.86 6.71
C ILE A 4 1.96 -18.52 6.45
N ALA A 5 0.63 -18.48 6.64
CA ALA A 5 -0.15 -17.28 6.35
C ALA A 5 0.23 -16.05 7.19
N PHE A 6 0.65 -16.25 8.45
CA PHE A 6 1.04 -15.14 9.33
C PHE A 6 2.42 -14.59 8.96
N ALA A 7 3.35 -15.48 8.59
CA ALA A 7 4.67 -15.08 8.09
C ALA A 7 4.55 -14.31 6.76
N ASP A 8 3.70 -14.78 5.83
CA ASP A 8 3.43 -14.08 4.56
C ASP A 8 2.88 -12.66 4.79
N PHE A 9 1.97 -12.51 5.76
CA PHE A 9 1.40 -11.21 6.13
C PHE A 9 2.48 -10.27 6.69
N LEU A 10 3.31 -10.76 7.62
CA LEU A 10 4.43 -10.00 8.18
C LEU A 10 5.44 -9.57 7.11
N ILE A 11 5.73 -10.42 6.13
CA ILE A 11 6.59 -10.07 4.99
C ILE A 11 5.95 -8.94 4.17
N GLY A 12 4.66 -9.03 3.87
CA GLY A 12 3.93 -7.97 3.15
C GLY A 12 3.97 -6.63 3.88
N VAL A 13 3.74 -6.64 5.20
CA VAL A 13 3.86 -5.44 6.05
C VAL A 13 5.30 -4.91 6.08
N GLY A 14 6.29 -5.80 6.16
CA GLY A 14 7.71 -5.41 6.11
C GLY A 14 8.09 -4.72 4.79
N ILE A 15 7.62 -5.26 3.66
CA ILE A 15 7.83 -4.65 2.34
C ILE A 15 7.17 -3.27 2.26
N LEU A 16 5.96 -3.12 2.79
CA LEU A 16 5.28 -1.82 2.85
C LEU A 16 6.14 -0.77 3.58
N PHE A 17 6.69 -1.10 4.75
CA PHE A 17 7.56 -0.20 5.49
C PHE A 17 8.87 0.13 4.76
N VAL A 18 9.48 -0.86 4.09
CA VAL A 18 10.69 -0.63 3.29
C VAL A 18 10.40 0.35 2.14
N LEU A 19 9.28 0.15 1.43
CA LEU A 19 8.89 1.04 0.33
C LEU A 19 8.56 2.44 0.83
N GLU A 20 7.74 2.58 1.89
CA GLU A 20 7.45 3.89 2.46
C GLU A 20 8.74 4.60 2.92
N GLY A 21 9.58 3.92 3.71
CA GLY A 21 10.83 4.47 4.21
C GLY A 21 11.79 4.89 3.10
N LEU A 22 11.92 4.07 2.05
CA LEU A 22 12.74 4.38 0.89
C LEU A 22 12.21 5.61 0.15
N MET A 23 10.89 5.73 -0.03
CA MET A 23 10.29 6.89 -0.68
C MET A 23 10.48 8.17 0.14
N PHE A 24 10.35 8.10 1.48
CA PHE A 24 10.67 9.22 2.37
C PHE A 24 12.14 9.63 2.32
N ALA A 25 13.06 8.66 2.26
CA ALA A 25 14.49 8.91 2.20
C ALA A 25 14.96 9.43 0.84
N ALA A 26 14.45 8.86 -0.25
CA ALA A 26 14.86 9.20 -1.61
C ALA A 26 14.27 10.54 -2.08
N SER A 27 13.01 10.83 -1.77
CA SER A 27 12.36 12.08 -2.19
C SER A 27 11.28 12.54 -1.21
N PRO A 28 11.68 13.17 -0.08
CA PRO A 28 10.72 13.70 0.91
C PRO A 28 9.84 14.81 0.32
N ALA A 29 10.34 15.55 -0.68
CA ALA A 29 9.58 16.59 -1.36
C ALA A 29 8.40 16.04 -2.16
N TRP A 30 8.59 14.90 -2.84
CA TRP A 30 7.53 14.24 -3.58
C TRP A 30 6.44 13.73 -2.61
N MET A 31 6.84 13.09 -1.52
CA MET A 31 5.90 12.58 -0.52
C MET A 31 5.05 13.69 0.11
N ARG A 32 5.67 14.84 0.42
CA ARG A 32 4.95 16.02 0.93
C ARG A 32 3.92 16.55 -0.07
N ARG A 33 4.22 16.54 -1.37
CA ARG A 33 3.27 16.96 -2.42
C ARG A 33 2.13 15.96 -2.56
N ALA A 34 2.42 14.66 -2.49
CA ALA A 34 1.42 13.61 -2.52
C ALA A 34 0.43 13.76 -1.34
N MET A 35 0.93 13.95 -0.12
CA MET A 35 0.08 14.19 1.06
C MET A 35 -0.79 15.45 0.93
N LYS A 36 -0.22 16.56 0.43
CA LYS A 36 -1.01 17.78 0.17
C LYS A 36 -2.11 17.55 -0.86
N SER A 37 -1.82 16.76 -1.89
CA SER A 37 -2.80 16.42 -2.93
C SER A 37 -3.91 15.53 -2.36
N ALA A 38 -3.57 14.58 -1.48
CA ALA A 38 -4.54 13.76 -0.77
C ALA A 38 -5.48 14.59 0.11
N LEU A 39 -4.95 15.60 0.82
CA LEU A 39 -5.76 16.53 1.63
C LEU A 39 -6.70 17.42 0.80
N ALA A 40 -6.30 17.75 -0.43
CA ALA A 40 -7.13 18.54 -1.34
C ALA A 40 -8.16 17.69 -2.10
N THR A 41 -8.04 16.36 -2.03
CA THR A 41 -8.93 15.43 -2.74
C THR A 41 -10.17 15.13 -1.88
N PRO A 42 -11.38 15.20 -2.44
CA PRO A 42 -12.60 14.82 -1.73
C PRO A 42 -12.56 13.40 -1.16
N ASP A 43 -13.03 13.22 0.08
CA ASP A 43 -13.04 11.94 0.82
C ASP A 43 -13.66 10.78 0.04
N ASN A 44 -14.72 11.05 -0.71
CA ASN A 44 -15.40 10.08 -1.57
C ASN A 44 -14.49 9.54 -2.68
N ILE A 45 -13.68 10.39 -3.32
CA ILE A 45 -12.70 9.95 -4.32
C ILE A 45 -11.59 9.15 -3.64
N LEU A 46 -11.10 9.62 -2.50
CA LEU A 46 -10.05 8.94 -1.74
C LEU A 46 -10.48 7.53 -1.29
N ARG A 47 -11.73 7.37 -0.86
CA ARG A 47 -12.33 6.07 -0.51
C ARG A 47 -12.44 5.16 -1.72
N ILE A 48 -12.93 5.65 -2.86
CA ILE A 48 -13.05 4.84 -4.08
C ILE A 48 -11.68 4.35 -4.52
N VAL A 49 -10.68 5.24 -4.58
CA VAL A 49 -9.30 4.89 -4.96
C VAL A 49 -8.72 3.86 -3.97
N GLY A 50 -8.94 4.04 -2.67
CA GLY A 50 -8.50 3.08 -1.64
C GLY A 50 -9.16 1.71 -1.76
N ILE A 51 -10.45 1.64 -2.05
CA ILE A 51 -11.15 0.36 -2.25
C ILE A 51 -10.67 -0.32 -3.53
N VAL A 52 -10.53 0.43 -4.63
CA VAL A 52 -10.04 -0.11 -5.90
C VAL A 52 -8.62 -0.64 -5.74
N SER A 53 -7.72 0.09 -5.07
CA SER A 53 -6.35 -0.36 -4.84
C SER A 53 -6.30 -1.60 -3.93
N ALA A 54 -7.14 -1.68 -2.90
CA ALA A 54 -7.24 -2.86 -2.04
C ALA A 54 -7.72 -4.10 -2.81
N VAL A 55 -8.76 -3.96 -3.65
CA VAL A 55 -9.28 -5.05 -4.48
C VAL A 55 -8.24 -5.52 -5.49
N VAL A 56 -7.57 -4.59 -6.18
CA VAL A 56 -6.49 -4.93 -7.13
C VAL A 56 -5.34 -5.64 -6.42
N GLY A 57 -4.92 -5.16 -5.25
CA GLY A 57 -3.88 -5.80 -4.44
C GLY A 57 -4.26 -7.23 -4.03
N LEU A 58 -5.50 -7.44 -3.61
CA LEU A 58 -6.01 -8.78 -3.28
C LEU A 58 -6.03 -9.70 -4.50
N LEU A 59 -6.47 -9.21 -5.66
CA LEU A 59 -6.47 -9.98 -6.91
C LEU A 59 -5.05 -10.35 -7.33
N LEU A 60 -4.09 -9.43 -7.23
CA LEU A 60 -2.67 -9.71 -7.52
C LEU A 60 -2.10 -10.79 -6.61
N ILE A 61 -2.34 -10.69 -5.30
CA ILE A 61 -1.90 -11.72 -4.34
C ILE A 61 -2.55 -13.07 -4.68
N TRP A 62 -3.84 -13.07 -5.02
CA TRP A 62 -4.55 -14.28 -5.41
C TRP A 62 -3.98 -14.92 -6.67
N PHE A 63 -3.68 -14.11 -7.70
CA PHE A 63 -3.05 -14.58 -8.94
C PHE A 63 -1.63 -15.12 -8.73
N VAL A 64 -0.83 -14.47 -7.89
CA VAL A 64 0.56 -14.92 -7.62
C VAL A 64 0.58 -16.17 -6.75
N ARG A 65 -0.40 -16.33 -5.86
CA ARG A 65 -0.50 -17.48 -4.93
C ARG A 65 -1.20 -18.70 -5.55
N ARG A 66 -1.95 -18.53 -6.63
CA ARG A 66 -2.65 -19.59 -7.35
C ARG A 66 -1.72 -20.34 -8.30
#